data_AF-A0A2W1ANZ2-F1
#
_entry.id   AF-A0A2W1ANZ2-F1
#
_cell.length_a   1.000
_cell.length_b   1.000
_cell.length_c   1.000
_cell.angle_alpha   90.00
_cell.angle_beta   90.00
_cell.angle_gamma   90.00
#
_symmetry.space_group_name_H-M   'P 1'
#
loop_
_entity.id
_entity.type
_entity.pdbx_description
1 polymer ?
#
loop_
_entity_poly.entity_id
_entity_poly.type
_entity_poly.pdbx_seq_one_letter_code
_entity_poly.pdbx_strand_id
1 'polypeptide(L)'
;MIKLNQNGMMPAILQDHKTGDVLMLGWMTPESLERTLESREVWFYSRSRNELWKKGETSGNSIKVISIVTDCDADVLLIRGEPSGPVCHKGEQSCFHSESISNVPEIEREHIGPGILQELYSVIQSRKESKSVNSYTVDLFNQGVERIGQKVVEEAGETAIAAAVGKYDRLPEEVSDLLYHTLVLIAASGINLNSVWDTLASRRG
;
A
#
# COMPACT_ATOMS: atom_id res chain seq x y z
N MET A 1 0.80 29.54 5.55
CA MET A 1 1.56 29.54 6.82
C MET A 1 0.96 28.44 7.68
N ILE A 2 1.77 27.55 8.25
CA ILE A 2 1.29 26.42 9.06
C ILE A 2 0.70 26.97 10.37
N LYS A 3 -0.49 26.51 10.75
CA LYS A 3 -1.16 26.85 12.00
C LYS A 3 -0.79 25.85 13.08
N LEU A 4 -0.41 26.37 14.24
CA LEU A 4 -0.10 25.58 15.43
C LEU A 4 -1.30 25.64 16.37
N ASN A 5 -1.51 24.57 17.13
CA ASN A 5 -2.45 24.57 18.24
C ASN A 5 -1.94 25.43 19.41
N GLN A 6 -2.75 25.55 20.46
CA GLN A 6 -2.44 26.31 21.68
C GLN A 6 -1.14 25.89 22.40
N ASN A 7 -0.64 24.68 22.11
CA ASN A 7 0.60 24.16 22.69
C ASN A 7 1.80 24.29 21.72
N GLY A 8 1.68 25.06 20.63
CA GLY A 8 2.76 25.28 19.66
C GLY A 8 3.08 24.05 18.80
N MET A 9 2.12 23.14 18.60
CA MET A 9 2.29 21.90 17.85
C MET A 9 1.23 21.76 16.74
N MET A 10 1.53 20.97 15.71
CA MET A 10 0.54 20.47 14.76
C MET A 10 0.56 18.94 14.66
N PRO A 11 -0.58 18.28 14.40
CA PRO A 11 -0.59 16.88 13.99
C PRO A 11 0.10 16.68 12.65
N ALA A 12 0.76 15.54 12.51
CA ALA A 12 1.39 15.08 11.29
C ALA A 12 0.98 13.63 11.03
N ILE A 13 0.23 13.43 9.95
CA ILE A 13 -0.16 12.13 9.43
C ILE A 13 0.98 11.63 8.56
N LEU A 14 1.48 10.43 8.86
CA LEU A 14 2.51 9.77 8.08
C LEU A 14 1.87 8.68 7.21
N GLN A 15 2.07 8.78 5.91
CA GLN A 15 1.53 7.88 4.90
C GLN A 15 2.66 7.21 4.11
N ASP A 16 2.52 5.92 3.81
CA ASP A 16 3.44 5.23 2.91
C ASP A 16 3.30 5.81 1.50
N HIS A 17 4.41 6.25 0.91
CA HIS A 17 4.37 6.89 -0.40
C HIS A 17 4.05 5.92 -1.56
N LYS A 18 4.25 4.60 -1.38
CA LYS A 18 3.97 3.56 -2.38
C LYS A 18 2.56 3.02 -2.22
N THR A 19 2.17 2.60 -1.02
CA THR A 19 0.89 1.91 -0.81
C THR A 19 -0.27 2.89 -0.56
N GLY A 20 0.03 4.09 -0.05
CA GLY A 20 -0.99 5.03 0.40
C GLY A 20 -1.55 4.72 1.80
N ASP A 21 -1.04 3.69 2.47
CA ASP A 21 -1.47 3.35 3.83
C ASP A 21 -1.10 4.45 4.83
N VAL A 22 -2.02 4.78 5.72
CA VAL A 22 -1.68 5.62 6.87
C VAL A 22 -0.86 4.77 7.85
N LEU A 23 0.38 5.19 8.08
CA LEU A 23 1.35 4.48 8.92
C LEU A 23 1.21 4.86 10.40
N MET A 24 1.14 6.15 10.69
CA MET A 24 0.95 6.65 12.06
C MET A 24 0.53 8.13 12.07
N LEU A 25 0.08 8.60 13.23
CA LEU A 25 -0.04 10.02 13.53
C LEU A 25 1.00 10.39 14.60
N GLY A 26 1.74 11.45 14.35
CA GLY A 26 2.63 12.07 15.32
C GLY A 26 2.30 13.55 15.52
N TRP A 27 2.98 14.17 16.49
CA TRP A 27 2.92 15.61 16.71
C TRP A 27 4.23 16.24 16.29
N MET A 28 4.19 17.42 15.70
CA MET A 28 5.36 18.19 15.32
C MET A 28 5.30 19.60 15.89
N THR A 29 6.42 20.07 16.41
CA THR A 29 6.70 21.49 16.65
C THR A 29 7.44 22.08 15.44
N PRO A 30 7.57 23.42 15.34
CA PRO A 30 8.43 24.05 14.34
C PRO A 30 9.84 23.46 14.28
N GLU A 31 10.47 23.21 15.43
CA GLU A 31 11.82 22.60 15.50
C GLU A 31 11.84 21.18 14.93
N SER A 32 10.85 20.34 15.24
CA SER A 32 10.80 18.99 14.65
C SER A 32 10.56 19.03 13.14
N LEU A 33 9.78 19.99 12.63
CA LEU A 33 9.58 20.17 11.20
C LEU A 33 10.87 20.62 10.51
N GLU A 34 11.57 21.60 11.09
CA GLU A 34 12.85 22.08 10.59
C GLU A 34 13.87 20.93 10.48
N ARG A 35 14.06 20.15 11.55
CA ARG A 35 14.93 18.96 11.52
C ARG A 35 14.50 17.93 10.48
N THR A 36 13.19 17.74 10.29
CA THR A 36 12.64 16.84 9.27
C THR A 36 12.99 17.29 7.86
N LEU A 37 12.88 18.59 7.59
CA LEU A 37 13.21 19.19 6.29
C LEU A 37 14.72 19.11 6.02
N GLU A 38 15.55 19.38 7.02
CA GLU A 38 17.01 19.33 6.93
C GLU A 38 17.53 17.91 6.74
N SER A 39 17.12 16.97 7.60
CA SER A 39 17.67 15.62 7.61
C SER A 39 17.00 14.66 6.62
N ARG A 40 15.86 15.05 6.03
CA ARG A 40 15.01 14.18 5.18
C ARG A 40 14.55 12.89 5.88
N GLU A 41 14.52 12.91 7.21
CA GLU A 41 14.07 11.81 8.06
C GLU A 41 12.97 12.35 8.97
N VAL A 42 11.96 11.55 9.29
CA VAL A 42 10.83 12.04 10.09
C VAL A 42 11.23 12.25 11.56
N TRP A 43 11.06 13.49 12.03
CA TRP A 43 11.14 13.85 13.45
C TRP A 43 9.77 14.19 13.99
N PHE A 44 9.49 13.74 15.21
CA PHE A 44 8.29 14.10 15.96
C PHE A 44 8.66 14.76 17.28
N TYR A 45 7.66 15.32 17.92
CA TYR A 45 7.70 15.77 19.29
C TYR A 45 6.87 14.83 20.18
N SER A 46 7.53 14.23 21.18
CA SER A 46 6.87 13.34 22.13
C SER A 46 6.21 14.16 23.23
N ARG A 47 4.88 14.27 23.21
CA ARG A 47 4.12 15.02 24.23
C ARG A 47 4.31 14.48 25.66
N SER A 48 4.53 13.18 25.81
CA SER A 48 4.72 12.54 27.12
C SER A 48 6.13 12.71 27.67
N ARG A 49 7.14 12.71 26.79
CA ARG A 49 8.55 12.86 27.17
C ARG A 49 9.05 14.30 27.08
N ASN A 50 8.24 15.20 26.51
CA ASN A 50 8.55 16.62 26.30
C ASN A 50 9.86 16.84 25.52
N GLU A 51 10.14 15.97 24.54
CA GLU A 51 11.39 15.94 23.80
C GLU A 51 11.17 15.69 22.30
N LEU A 52 12.14 16.09 21.49
CA LEU A 52 12.22 15.70 20.08
C LEU A 52 12.63 14.24 19.95
N TRP A 53 12.08 13.58 18.94
CA TRP A 53 12.33 12.17 18.68
C TRP A 53 12.43 11.91 17.19
N LYS A 54 13.56 11.37 16.74
CA LYS A 54 13.71 10.87 15.38
C LYS A 54 13.06 9.50 15.26
N LYS A 55 12.11 9.33 14.35
CA LYS A 55 11.46 8.03 14.14
C LYS A 55 12.50 7.00 13.72
N GLY A 56 12.54 5.89 14.43
CA GLY A 56 13.49 4.80 14.17
C GLY A 56 14.85 4.94 14.82
N GLU A 57 15.10 5.98 15.63
CA GLU A 57 16.38 6.18 16.31
C GLU A 57 16.81 4.98 17.17
N THR A 58 15.86 4.36 17.88
CA THR A 58 16.12 3.17 18.70
C THR A 58 15.99 1.87 17.92
N SER A 59 15.01 1.78 17.00
CA SER A 59 14.66 0.54 16.33
C SER A 59 15.37 0.31 14.99
N GLY A 60 16.06 1.30 14.44
CA GLY A 60 16.60 1.30 13.07
C GLY A 60 15.56 1.53 11.97
N ASN A 61 14.27 1.36 12.26
CA ASN A 61 13.16 1.56 11.31
C ASN A 61 12.83 3.05 11.14
N SER A 62 13.73 3.74 10.43
CA SER A 62 13.62 5.14 10.05
C SER A 62 12.65 5.34 8.89
N ILE A 63 12.29 6.59 8.62
CA ILE A 63 11.33 6.93 7.57
C ILE A 63 11.86 8.13 6.81
N LYS A 64 12.24 7.87 5.56
CA LYS A 64 12.75 8.88 4.65
C LYS A 64 11.60 9.71 4.10
N VAL A 65 11.71 11.03 4.16
CA VAL A 65 10.67 11.96 3.70
C VAL A 65 10.69 12.09 2.17
N ILE A 66 9.54 11.82 1.54
CA ILE A 66 9.33 12.00 0.10
C ILE A 66 8.65 13.34 -0.17
N SER A 67 7.56 13.65 0.53
CA SER A 67 6.89 14.94 0.42
C SER A 67 6.18 15.32 1.73
N ILE A 68 5.96 16.62 1.91
CA ILE A 68 5.18 17.19 3.01
C ILE A 68 4.21 18.20 2.42
N VAL A 69 2.93 18.08 2.74
CA VAL A 69 1.88 19.04 2.38
C VAL A 69 1.03 19.36 3.59
N THR A 70 0.38 20.51 3.58
CA THR A 70 -0.65 20.86 4.56
C THR A 70 -2.03 20.54 4.01
N ASP A 71 -3.01 20.40 4.90
CA ASP A 71 -4.42 20.46 4.51
C ASP A 71 -4.90 21.87 4.17
N CYS A 72 -6.21 22.03 3.93
CA CYS A 72 -6.80 23.23 3.34
C CYS A 72 -6.76 24.47 4.23
N ASP A 73 -6.79 24.29 5.55
CA ASP A 73 -6.70 25.33 6.56
C ASP A 73 -5.35 25.36 7.28
N ALA A 74 -4.45 24.46 6.87
CA ALA A 74 -3.04 24.40 7.21
C ALA A 74 -2.72 24.11 8.67
N ASP A 75 -3.58 23.36 9.37
CA ASP A 75 -3.36 22.94 10.75
C ASP A 75 -2.94 21.47 10.89
N VAL A 76 -2.91 20.70 9.80
CA VAL A 76 -2.38 19.33 9.75
C VAL A 76 -1.31 19.19 8.66
N LEU A 77 -0.28 18.39 8.94
CA LEU A 77 0.65 17.91 7.92
C LEU A 77 0.29 16.52 7.43
N LEU A 78 0.36 16.31 6.11
CA LEU A 78 0.49 15.00 5.48
C LEU A 78 1.93 14.82 5.00
N ILE A 79 2.63 13.87 5.62
CA ILE A 79 3.98 13.46 5.25
C ILE A 79 3.87 12.15 4.48
N ARG A 80 4.39 12.12 3.26
CA ARG A 80 4.61 10.87 2.53
C ARG A 80 6.03 10.41 2.78
N GLY A 81 6.18 9.18 3.28
CA GLY A 81 7.46 8.61 3.68
C GLY A 81 7.75 7.25 3.06
N GLU A 82 9.03 6.89 3.00
CA GLU A 82 9.52 5.55 2.69
C GLU A 82 10.05 4.90 3.98
N PRO A 83 9.33 3.94 4.57
CA PRO A 83 9.78 3.24 5.76
C PRO A 83 10.90 2.23 5.42
N SER A 84 11.94 2.16 6.26
CA SER A 84 13.02 1.15 6.12
C SER A 84 12.71 -0.20 6.77
N GLY A 85 11.58 -0.30 7.46
CA GLY A 85 11.10 -1.48 8.19
C GLY A 85 9.78 -1.19 8.90
N PRO A 86 9.31 -2.08 9.79
CA PRO A 86 8.03 -1.90 10.49
C PRO A 86 7.94 -0.57 11.24
N VAL A 87 6.85 0.16 11.05
CA VAL A 87 6.66 1.47 11.70
C VAL A 87 6.20 1.32 13.14
N CYS A 88 5.30 0.37 13.40
CA CYS A 88 4.73 0.14 14.72
C CYS A 88 5.72 -0.57 15.65
N HIS A 89 5.69 -0.21 16.93
CA HIS A 89 6.52 -0.86 17.97
C HIS A 89 6.17 -2.34 18.21
N LYS A 90 5.03 -2.80 17.70
CA LYS A 90 4.59 -4.20 17.74
C LYS A 90 5.12 -5.05 16.57
N GLY A 91 5.89 -4.46 15.66
CA GLY A 91 6.38 -5.15 14.46
C GLY A 91 5.46 -5.03 13.23
N GLU A 92 4.33 -4.34 13.36
CA GLU A 92 3.39 -4.08 12.25
C GLU A 92 3.83 -2.91 11.37
N GLN A 93 3.39 -2.91 10.11
CA GLN A 93 3.68 -1.83 9.17
C GLN A 93 2.97 -0.52 9.53
N SER A 94 1.76 -0.59 10.08
CA SER A 94 0.99 0.58 10.51
C SER A 94 0.62 0.48 11.99
N CYS A 95 0.45 1.63 12.65
CA CYS A 95 -0.17 1.71 13.97
C CYS A 95 -1.68 1.42 13.92
N PHE A 96 -2.33 1.53 12.76
CA PHE A 96 -3.77 1.34 12.56
C PHE A 96 -4.12 -0.10 12.16
N HIS A 97 -3.57 -1.08 12.89
CA HIS A 97 -3.73 -2.52 12.62
C HIS A 97 -4.77 -3.22 13.51
N SER A 98 -5.45 -2.47 14.38
CA SER A 98 -6.44 -3.03 15.32
C SER A 98 -7.79 -3.23 14.63
N GLU A 99 -8.62 -4.11 15.20
CA GLU A 99 -10.00 -4.29 14.76
C GLU A 99 -10.81 -2.98 14.85
N SER A 100 -11.79 -2.84 13.96
CA SER A 100 -12.68 -1.68 13.94
C SER A 100 -13.38 -1.47 15.29
N ILE A 101 -13.43 -0.23 15.78
CA ILE A 101 -13.97 0.13 17.10
C ILE A 101 -15.51 0.01 17.16
N SER A 102 -16.17 -0.35 16.05
CA SER A 102 -17.62 -0.58 16.02
C SER A 102 -18.02 -1.48 14.85
N ASN A 103 -19.22 -2.06 14.93
CA ASN A 103 -19.99 -2.55 13.78
C ASN A 103 -20.39 -1.35 12.90
N VAL A 104 -19.41 -0.59 12.39
CA VAL A 104 -19.60 0.21 11.20
C VAL A 104 -20.09 -0.81 10.17
N PRO A 105 -21.34 -0.70 9.66
CA PRO A 105 -21.76 -1.58 8.60
C PRO A 105 -20.68 -1.51 7.54
N GLU A 106 -20.14 -2.65 7.14
CA GLU A 106 -19.41 -2.70 5.88
C GLU A 106 -20.42 -2.27 4.83
N ILE A 107 -20.44 -0.97 4.52
CA ILE A 107 -20.93 -0.53 3.23
C ILE A 107 -20.04 -1.32 2.30
N GLU A 108 -20.63 -2.27 1.55
CA GLU A 108 -19.94 -2.99 0.48
C GLU A 108 -19.06 -1.96 -0.21
N ARG A 109 -17.73 -2.13 -0.12
CA ARG A 109 -16.78 -1.11 -0.55
C ARG A 109 -17.02 -0.88 -2.05
N GLU A 110 -17.89 0.05 -2.40
CA GLU A 110 -18.20 0.38 -3.79
C GLU A 110 -16.92 0.96 -4.37
N HIS A 111 -16.32 0.15 -5.25
CA HIS A 111 -15.11 0.45 -6.00
C HIS A 111 -13.86 0.59 -5.13
N ILE A 112 -13.33 -0.56 -4.69
CA ILE A 112 -11.89 -0.67 -4.43
C ILE A 112 -11.19 -0.34 -5.76
N GLY A 113 -10.55 0.82 -5.83
CA GLY A 113 -9.73 1.20 -6.98
C GLY A 113 -8.56 0.24 -7.19
N PRO A 114 -7.40 0.67 -7.73
CA PRO A 114 -6.29 -0.25 -7.99
C PRO A 114 -5.76 -1.01 -6.75
N GLY A 115 -6.12 -0.57 -5.54
CA GLY A 115 -5.81 -1.28 -4.28
C GLY A 115 -6.29 -2.74 -4.24
N ILE A 116 -7.32 -3.10 -5.01
CA ILE A 116 -7.81 -4.48 -5.09
C ILE A 116 -6.74 -5.44 -5.59
N LEU A 117 -5.83 -4.98 -6.46
CA LEU A 117 -4.75 -5.81 -6.99
C LEU A 117 -3.76 -6.20 -5.90
N GLN A 118 -3.50 -5.30 -4.94
CA GLN A 118 -2.59 -5.55 -3.82
C GLN A 118 -3.23 -6.51 -2.81
N GLU A 119 -4.50 -6.31 -2.47
CA GLU A 119 -5.28 -7.21 -1.61
C GLU A 119 -5.34 -8.62 -2.24
N LEU A 120 -5.69 -8.70 -3.52
CA LEU A 120 -5.77 -9.94 -4.28
C LEU A 120 -4.43 -10.67 -4.34
N TYR A 121 -3.32 -9.96 -4.60
CA TYR A 121 -1.99 -10.56 -4.61
C TYR A 121 -1.59 -11.14 -3.25
N SER A 122 -1.97 -10.46 -2.16
CA SER A 122 -1.71 -10.92 -0.80
C SER A 122 -2.46 -12.23 -0.51
N VAL A 123 -3.72 -12.33 -0.95
CA VAL A 123 -4.51 -13.57 -0.89
C VAL A 123 -3.87 -14.68 -1.74
N ILE A 124 -3.39 -14.37 -2.95
CA ILE A 124 -2.71 -15.34 -3.83
C ILE A 124 -1.45 -15.90 -3.16
N GLN A 125 -0.61 -15.06 -2.55
CA GLN A 125 0.59 -15.48 -1.82
C GLN A 125 0.24 -16.36 -0.62
N SER A 126 -0.74 -15.97 0.18
CA SER A 126 -1.22 -16.78 1.31
C SER A 126 -1.71 -18.17 0.86
N ARG A 127 -2.39 -18.26 -0.29
CA ARG A 127 -2.84 -19.54 -0.87
C ARG A 127 -1.67 -20.39 -1.38
N LYS A 128 -0.63 -19.77 -1.93
CA LYS A 128 0.60 -20.46 -2.35
C LYS A 128 1.28 -21.16 -1.16
N GLU A 129 1.30 -20.52 0.01
CA GLU A 129 1.95 -21.02 1.22
C GLU A 129 1.10 -22.06 1.97
N SER A 130 -0.19 -21.77 2.17
CA SER A 130 -1.06 -22.56 3.05
C SER A 130 -1.49 -23.91 2.48
N LYS A 131 -1.34 -24.14 1.16
CA LYS A 131 -1.80 -25.35 0.44
C LYS A 131 -3.23 -25.76 0.83
N SER A 132 -4.11 -24.77 1.06
CA SER A 132 -5.49 -25.02 1.46
C SER A 132 -6.20 -25.94 0.46
N VAL A 133 -6.77 -27.04 0.95
CA VAL A 133 -7.51 -27.99 0.13
C VAL A 133 -8.83 -27.33 -0.31
N ASN A 134 -9.12 -27.31 -1.63
CA ASN A 134 -10.26 -26.66 -2.31
C ASN A 134 -10.12 -25.17 -2.67
N SER A 135 -8.98 -24.74 -3.21
CA SER A 135 -8.84 -23.40 -3.78
C SER A 135 -8.36 -23.46 -5.22
N TYR A 136 -9.08 -22.79 -6.14
CA TYR A 136 -8.69 -22.67 -7.55
C TYR A 136 -7.24 -22.16 -7.72
N THR A 137 -6.83 -21.20 -6.88
CA THR A 137 -5.45 -20.69 -6.91
C THR A 137 -4.43 -21.77 -6.52
N VAL A 138 -4.76 -22.62 -5.55
CA VAL A 138 -3.89 -23.74 -5.13
C VAL A 138 -3.78 -24.77 -6.24
N ASP A 139 -4.88 -25.08 -6.93
CA ASP A 139 -4.88 -26.00 -8.07
C ASP A 139 -4.02 -25.50 -9.23
N LEU A 140 -4.07 -24.19 -9.51
CA LEU A 140 -3.18 -23.57 -10.50
C LEU A 140 -1.70 -23.72 -10.11
N PHE A 141 -1.34 -23.45 -8.85
CA PHE A 141 0.03 -23.65 -8.38
C PHE A 141 0.47 -25.11 -8.46
N ASN A 142 -0.42 -26.06 -8.16
CA ASN A 142 -0.15 -27.49 -8.27
C ASN A 142 0.06 -27.94 -9.73
N GLN A 143 -0.63 -27.29 -10.68
CA GLN A 143 -0.47 -27.55 -12.13
C GLN A 143 0.80 -26.90 -12.73
N GLY A 144 1.45 -26.01 -11.99
CA GLY A 144 2.75 -25.43 -12.36
C GLY A 144 2.67 -24.21 -13.28
N VAL A 145 3.82 -23.57 -13.46
CA VAL A 145 3.95 -22.28 -14.16
C VAL A 145 3.53 -22.34 -15.63
N GLU A 146 3.70 -23.48 -16.29
CA GLU A 146 3.29 -23.67 -17.69
C GLU A 146 1.78 -23.53 -17.86
N ARG A 147 1.00 -24.18 -16.99
CA ARG A 147 -0.46 -24.10 -17.02
C ARG A 147 -0.96 -22.71 -16.64
N ILE A 148 -0.33 -22.06 -15.68
CA ILE A 148 -0.63 -20.68 -15.32
C ILE A 148 -0.36 -19.75 -16.52
N GLY A 149 0.76 -19.92 -17.21
CA GLY A 149 1.09 -19.16 -18.42
C GLY A 149 0.07 -19.37 -19.55
N GLN A 150 -0.42 -20.61 -19.74
CA GLN A 150 -1.51 -20.88 -20.69
C GLN A 150 -2.76 -20.08 -20.37
N LYS A 151 -3.18 -20.03 -19.10
CA LYS A 151 -4.33 -19.21 -18.68
C LYS A 151 -4.13 -17.74 -19.02
N VAL A 152 -2.96 -17.15 -18.80
CA VAL A 152 -2.69 -15.76 -19.19
C VAL A 152 -2.89 -15.54 -20.70
N VAL A 153 -2.46 -16.49 -21.54
CA VAL A 153 -2.64 -16.40 -22.99
C VAL A 153 -4.11 -16.55 -23.39
N GLU A 154 -4.84 -17.49 -22.77
CA GLU A 154 -6.29 -17.68 -22.94
C GLU A 154 -7.02 -16.35 -22.65
N GLU A 155 -6.86 -15.78 -21.46
CA GLU A 155 -7.58 -14.55 -21.06
C GLU A 155 -7.18 -13.32 -21.87
N ALA A 156 -5.91 -13.22 -22.29
CA ALA A 156 -5.47 -12.15 -23.17
C ALA A 156 -6.17 -12.23 -24.54
N GLY A 157 -6.36 -13.45 -25.05
CA GLY A 157 -7.11 -13.71 -26.28
C GLY A 157 -8.59 -13.34 -26.12
N GLU A 158 -9.22 -13.80 -25.05
CA GLU A 158 -10.63 -13.53 -24.76
C GLU A 158 -10.90 -12.03 -24.58
N THR A 159 -10.03 -11.34 -23.83
CA THR A 159 -10.04 -9.86 -23.69
C THR A 159 -9.96 -9.16 -25.05
N ALA A 160 -8.97 -9.52 -25.88
CA ALA A 160 -8.75 -8.90 -27.17
C ALA A 160 -9.94 -9.14 -28.13
N ILE A 161 -10.47 -10.36 -28.14
CA ILE A 161 -11.63 -10.73 -28.97
C ILE A 161 -12.86 -9.97 -28.51
N ALA A 162 -13.16 -9.94 -27.19
CA ALA A 162 -14.32 -9.24 -26.64
C ALA A 162 -14.33 -7.77 -27.06
N ALA A 163 -13.17 -7.10 -26.99
CA ALA A 163 -13.02 -5.73 -27.46
C ALA A 163 -13.19 -5.60 -28.99
N ALA A 164 -12.56 -6.48 -29.77
CA ALA A 164 -12.59 -6.42 -31.24
C ALA A 164 -13.98 -6.63 -31.83
N VAL A 165 -14.80 -7.47 -31.19
CA VAL A 165 -16.17 -7.77 -31.64
C VAL A 165 -17.24 -6.89 -30.96
N GLY A 166 -16.84 -5.90 -30.16
CA GLY A 166 -17.75 -4.96 -29.51
C GLY A 166 -18.59 -5.54 -28.37
N LYS A 167 -18.16 -6.66 -27.76
CA LYS A 167 -18.83 -7.27 -26.59
C LYS A 167 -18.35 -6.63 -25.29
N TYR A 168 -18.58 -5.32 -25.15
CA TYR A 168 -18.06 -4.57 -24.00
C TYR A 168 -18.68 -4.97 -22.65
N ASP A 169 -19.85 -5.61 -22.65
CA ASP A 169 -20.46 -6.12 -21.42
C ASP A 169 -19.63 -7.24 -20.75
N ARG A 170 -18.87 -8.01 -21.55
CA ARG A 170 -17.99 -9.09 -21.05
C ARG A 170 -16.57 -8.62 -20.78
N LEU A 171 -16.16 -7.53 -21.42
CA LEU A 171 -14.77 -7.07 -21.36
C LEU A 171 -14.26 -6.85 -19.92
N PRO A 172 -15.05 -6.33 -18.95
CA PRO A 172 -14.61 -6.25 -17.56
C PRO A 172 -14.27 -7.60 -16.93
N GLU A 173 -15.03 -8.65 -17.23
CA GLU A 173 -14.80 -10.01 -16.72
C GLU A 173 -13.48 -10.56 -17.29
N GLU A 174 -13.30 -10.49 -18.62
CA GLU A 174 -12.09 -10.97 -19.30
C GLU A 174 -10.82 -10.24 -18.83
N VAL A 175 -10.91 -8.92 -18.67
CA VAL A 175 -9.79 -8.11 -18.15
C VAL A 175 -9.49 -8.47 -16.71
N SER A 176 -10.51 -8.76 -15.90
CA SER A 176 -10.33 -9.17 -14.51
C SER A 176 -9.63 -10.53 -14.42
N ASP A 177 -10.03 -11.50 -15.25
CA ASP A 177 -9.40 -12.81 -15.31
C ASP A 177 -7.95 -12.71 -15.81
N LEU A 178 -7.68 -11.89 -16.82
CA LEU A 178 -6.32 -11.60 -17.28
C LEU A 178 -5.45 -11.01 -16.16
N LEU A 179 -5.96 -10.02 -15.42
CA LEU A 179 -5.23 -9.41 -14.31
C LEU A 179 -4.97 -10.44 -13.19
N TYR A 180 -5.99 -11.22 -12.81
CA TYR A 180 -5.86 -12.28 -11.81
C TYR A 180 -4.79 -13.30 -12.21
N HIS A 181 -4.88 -13.86 -13.42
CA HIS A 181 -3.93 -14.86 -13.89
C HIS A 181 -2.50 -14.31 -14.03
N THR A 182 -2.36 -13.03 -14.40
CA THR A 182 -1.07 -12.34 -14.40
C THR A 182 -0.49 -12.23 -12.99
N LEU A 183 -1.30 -11.90 -11.97
CA LEU A 183 -0.86 -11.87 -10.57
C LEU A 183 -0.44 -13.26 -10.07
N VAL A 184 -1.18 -14.32 -10.44
CA VAL A 184 -0.80 -15.71 -10.12
C VAL A 184 0.52 -16.08 -10.81
N LEU A 185 0.74 -15.66 -12.05
CA LEU A 185 2.00 -15.88 -12.77
C LEU A 185 3.18 -15.19 -12.08
N ILE A 186 3.03 -13.91 -11.70
CA ILE A 186 4.03 -13.15 -10.93
C ILE A 186 4.40 -13.92 -9.66
N ALA A 187 3.40 -14.37 -8.90
CA ALA A 187 3.61 -15.13 -7.67
C ALA A 187 4.32 -16.48 -7.94
N ALA A 188 3.93 -17.20 -8.99
CA ALA A 188 4.53 -18.49 -9.37
C ALA A 188 5.99 -18.35 -9.82
N SER A 189 6.31 -17.28 -10.56
CA SER A 189 7.66 -16.98 -11.04
C SER A 189 8.61 -16.46 -9.96
N GLY A 190 8.11 -16.16 -8.76
CA GLY A 190 8.92 -15.68 -7.64
C GLY A 190 9.43 -14.25 -7.77
N ILE A 191 8.90 -13.50 -8.75
CA ILE A 191 9.23 -12.09 -8.93
C ILE A 191 8.42 -11.22 -7.96
N ASN A 192 8.98 -10.07 -7.57
CA ASN A 192 8.30 -9.14 -6.68
C ASN A 192 7.29 -8.31 -7.47
N LEU A 193 6.02 -8.26 -7.01
CA LEU A 193 4.98 -7.42 -7.62
C LEU A 193 5.39 -5.94 -7.68
N ASN A 194 6.12 -5.44 -6.67
CA ASN A 194 6.62 -4.07 -6.67
C ASN A 194 7.53 -3.78 -7.87
N SER A 195 8.27 -4.76 -8.37
CA SER A 195 9.10 -4.58 -9.57
C SER A 195 8.27 -4.32 -10.83
N VAL A 196 7.03 -4.84 -10.90
CA VAL A 196 6.07 -4.52 -11.97
C VAL A 196 5.59 -3.08 -11.83
N TRP A 197 5.28 -2.65 -10.61
CA TRP A 197 4.89 -1.26 -10.32
C TRP A 197 6.00 -0.26 -10.63
N ASP A 198 7.22 -0.53 -10.21
CA ASP A 198 8.40 0.29 -10.50
C ASP A 198 8.60 0.42 -12.02
N THR A 199 8.44 -0.70 -12.74
CA THR A 199 8.54 -0.71 -14.21
C THR A 199 7.46 0.15 -14.86
N LEU A 200 6.20 0.02 -14.43
CA LEU A 200 5.09 0.84 -14.93
C LEU A 200 5.28 2.31 -14.59
N ALA A 201 5.73 2.63 -13.37
CA ALA A 201 6.03 3.98 -12.93
C ALA A 201 7.14 4.61 -13.80
N SER A 202 8.19 3.85 -14.15
CA SER A 202 9.28 4.34 -15.01
C SER A 202 8.84 4.70 -16.44
N ARG A 203 7.69 4.16 -16.89
CA ARG A 203 7.14 4.37 -18.24
C ARG A 203 6.01 5.38 -18.28
N ARG A 204 5.61 5.91 -17.13
CA ARG A 204 4.45 6.80 -16.97
C ARG A 204 4.63 8.16 -17.65
N GLY A 205 5.87 8.58 -17.93
CA GLY A 205 6.22 9.87 -18.54
C GLY A 205 7.49 10.42 -17.92
#